data_AF-A0A650EN98-F1
#
_entry.id   AF-A0A650EN98-F1
#
_cell.length_a   1.000
_cell.length_b   1.000
_cell.length_c   1.000
_cell.angle_alpha   90.00
_cell.angle_beta   90.00
_cell.angle_gamma   90.00
#
_symmetry.space_group_name_H-M   'P 1'
#
loop_
_entity.id
_entity.type
_entity.pdbx_description
1 polymer ?
#
loop_
_entity_poly.entity_id
_entity_poly.type
_entity_poly.pdbx_seq_one_letter_code
_entity_poly.pdbx_strand_id
1 'polypeptide(L)'
;MQKRNKGFTLIELLVVVLIIGILSAVALPQYTKAVKKSRIAEAKTTLRSIIQAAELYTLATGDATLYMENFDITPPGTCDAKARTCSTKNFSYYIDEYACLANEGGNVGACAIACADRIGKNYSVCLGGPAYDSVRYRGRFSCSSTNTQECIAAGAIKDGEDYFFN
;
A
#
# COMPACT_ATOMS: atom_id res chain seq x y z
N MET A 1 -62.94 -12.50 -16.51
CA MET A 1 -61.60 -12.57 -17.13
C MET A 1 -60.64 -13.19 -16.12
N GLN A 2 -60.41 -14.51 -16.19
CA GLN A 2 -59.56 -15.21 -15.22
C GLN A 2 -58.07 -14.97 -15.56
N LYS A 3 -57.36 -14.27 -14.68
CA LYS A 3 -55.90 -14.12 -14.78
C LYS A 3 -55.25 -15.47 -14.48
N ARG A 4 -54.61 -16.08 -15.49
CA ARG A 4 -53.74 -17.25 -15.28
C ARG A 4 -52.51 -16.80 -14.50
N ASN A 5 -52.45 -17.16 -13.22
CA ASN A 5 -51.23 -17.03 -12.43
C ASN A 5 -50.22 -18.05 -12.96
N LYS A 6 -49.20 -17.58 -13.71
CA LYS A 6 -48.05 -18.39 -14.11
C LYS A 6 -47.17 -18.57 -12.87
N GLY A 7 -47.16 -19.78 -12.30
CA GLY A 7 -46.20 -20.15 -11.26
C GLY A 7 -44.82 -20.41 -11.85
N PHE A 8 -43.77 -19.99 -11.14
CA PHE A 8 -42.38 -20.32 -11.47
C PHE A 8 -42.15 -21.82 -11.30
N THR A 9 -41.43 -22.45 -12.22
CA THR A 9 -41.12 -23.88 -12.07
C THR A 9 -39.93 -24.05 -11.11
N LEU A 10 -39.95 -25.12 -10.29
CA LEU A 10 -38.82 -25.44 -9.41
C LEU A 10 -37.53 -25.67 -10.20
N ILE A 11 -37.64 -26.21 -11.42
CA ILE A 11 -36.49 -26.44 -12.29
C ILE A 11 -35.89 -25.14 -12.82
N GLU A 12 -36.70 -24.11 -13.12
CA GLU A 12 -36.19 -22.79 -13.49
C GLU A 12 -35.34 -22.18 -12.38
N LEU A 13 -35.81 -22.25 -11.13
CA LEU A 13 -35.02 -21.74 -10.00
C LEU A 13 -33.73 -22.54 -9.79
N LEU A 14 -33.77 -23.86 -10.00
CA LEU A 14 -32.60 -24.72 -9.84
C LEU A 14 -31.49 -24.40 -10.86
N VAL A 15 -31.84 -24.19 -12.13
CA VAL A 15 -30.87 -23.82 -13.16
C VAL A 15 -30.28 -22.43 -12.89
N VAL A 16 -31.09 -21.49 -12.40
CA VAL A 16 -30.61 -20.13 -12.07
C VAL A 16 -29.59 -20.14 -10.95
N VAL A 17 -29.85 -20.85 -9.83
CA VAL A 17 -28.87 -20.93 -8.73
C VAL A 17 -27.61 -21.67 -9.14
N LEU A 18 -27.70 -22.66 -10.04
CA LEU A 18 -26.55 -23.35 -10.60
C LEU A 18 -25.66 -22.40 -11.41
N ILE A 19 -26.24 -21.58 -12.30
CA ILE A 19 -25.48 -20.60 -13.10
C ILE A 19 -24.83 -19.54 -12.19
N ILE A 20 -25.57 -18.98 -11.22
CA ILE A 20 -25.03 -18.01 -10.26
C ILE A 20 -23.90 -18.63 -9.42
N GLY A 21 -24.04 -19.90 -9.04
CA GLY A 21 -23.00 -20.66 -8.34
C GLY A 21 -21.68 -20.68 -9.12
N ILE A 22 -21.72 -21.03 -10.42
CA ILE A 22 -20.53 -21.09 -11.27
C ILE A 22 -19.91 -19.70 -11.45
N LEU A 23 -20.72 -18.67 -11.71
CA LEU A 23 -20.23 -17.30 -11.89
C LEU A 23 -19.59 -16.77 -10.59
N SER A 24 -20.20 -17.02 -9.43
CA SER A 24 -19.67 -16.55 -8.14
C SER A 24 -18.31 -17.18 -7.79
N ALA A 25 -18.11 -18.45 -8.13
CA ALA A 25 -16.87 -19.18 -7.87
C ALA A 25 -15.65 -18.54 -8.57
N VAL A 26 -15.83 -18.03 -9.79
CA VAL A 26 -14.76 -17.35 -10.54
C VAL A 26 -14.67 -15.85 -10.16
N ALA A 27 -15.81 -15.20 -9.91
CA ALA A 27 -15.86 -13.76 -9.66
C ALA A 27 -15.27 -13.36 -8.29
N LEU A 28 -15.52 -14.14 -7.22
CA LEU A 28 -15.06 -13.81 -5.86
C LEU A 28 -13.53 -13.65 -5.73
N PRO A 29 -12.69 -14.60 -6.19
CA PRO A 29 -11.24 -14.44 -6.09
C PRO A 29 -10.73 -13.27 -6.94
N GLN A 30 -11.37 -12.95 -8.07
CA GLN A 30 -11.01 -11.78 -8.87
C GLN A 30 -11.39 -10.46 -8.18
N TYR A 31 -12.59 -10.39 -7.61
CA TYR A 31 -13.07 -9.23 -6.87
C TYR A 31 -12.15 -8.89 -5.68
N THR A 32 -11.77 -9.90 -4.88
CA THR A 32 -10.86 -9.69 -3.73
C THR A 32 -9.49 -9.17 -4.16
N LYS A 33 -8.93 -9.66 -5.27
CA LYS A 33 -7.69 -9.15 -5.86
C LYS A 33 -7.83 -7.70 -6.33
N ALA A 34 -8.92 -7.35 -7.00
CA ALA A 34 -9.19 -6.00 -7.47
C ALA A 34 -9.30 -5.00 -6.32
N VAL A 35 -10.06 -5.33 -5.27
CA VAL A 35 -10.18 -4.50 -4.06
C VAL A 35 -8.84 -4.33 -3.37
N LYS A 36 -8.02 -5.40 -3.28
CA LYS A 36 -6.68 -5.31 -2.70
C LYS A 36 -5.79 -4.37 -3.50
N LYS A 37 -5.78 -4.48 -4.83
CA LYS A 37 -5.01 -3.60 -5.72
C LYS A 37 -5.40 -2.12 -5.55
N SER A 38 -6.71 -1.84 -5.49
CA SER A 38 -7.22 -0.48 -5.25
C SER A 38 -6.70 0.12 -3.95
N ARG A 39 -6.76 -0.65 -2.85
CA ARG A 39 -6.29 -0.21 -1.53
C ARG A 39 -4.79 0.05 -1.49
N ILE A 40 -4.02 -0.72 -2.24
CA ILE A 40 -2.56 -0.53 -2.31
C ILE A 40 -2.22 0.70 -3.13
N ALA A 41 -2.96 0.95 -4.22
CA ALA A 41 -2.80 2.18 -4.99
C ALA A 41 -3.06 3.42 -4.11
N GLU A 42 -4.13 3.38 -3.30
CA GLU A 42 -4.46 4.40 -2.31
C GLU A 42 -3.36 4.57 -1.25
N ALA A 43 -2.86 3.47 -0.68
CA ALA A 43 -1.74 3.54 0.28
C ALA A 43 -0.49 4.16 -0.36
N LYS A 44 -0.14 3.76 -1.59
CA LYS A 44 1.00 4.32 -2.32
C LYS A 44 0.87 5.81 -2.59
N THR A 45 -0.33 6.31 -2.92
CA THR A 45 -0.53 7.75 -3.10
C THR A 45 -0.26 8.52 -1.82
N THR A 46 -0.78 8.03 -0.69
CA THR A 46 -0.54 8.65 0.62
C THR A 46 0.94 8.63 1.00
N LEU A 47 1.60 7.47 0.85
CA LEU A 47 3.02 7.34 1.19
C LEU A 47 3.93 8.24 0.35
N ARG A 48 3.59 8.48 -0.93
CA ARG A 48 4.34 9.43 -1.78
C ARG A 48 4.25 10.83 -1.23
N SER A 49 3.05 11.27 -0.83
CA SER A 49 2.86 12.59 -0.21
C SER A 49 3.65 12.72 1.08
N ILE A 50 3.69 11.67 1.90
CA ILE A 50 4.46 11.65 3.16
C ILE A 50 5.96 11.83 2.91
N ILE A 51 6.52 11.08 1.96
CA ILE A 51 7.95 11.17 1.63
C ILE A 51 8.31 12.50 1.01
N GLN A 52 7.49 13.01 0.09
CA GLN A 52 7.72 14.32 -0.51
C GLN A 52 7.70 15.42 0.56
N ALA A 53 6.79 15.33 1.52
CA ALA A 53 6.72 16.30 2.60
C ALA A 53 7.92 16.19 3.56
N ALA A 54 8.39 14.98 3.85
CA ALA A 54 9.63 14.77 4.60
C ALA A 54 10.85 15.38 3.89
N GLU A 55 10.98 15.16 2.58
CA GLU A 55 12.05 15.74 1.75
C GLU A 55 12.01 17.27 1.77
N LEU A 56 10.84 17.86 1.55
CA LEU A 56 10.66 19.31 1.59
C LEU A 56 10.98 19.89 2.97
N TYR A 57 10.58 19.22 4.05
CA TYR A 57 10.87 19.65 5.41
C TYR A 57 12.37 19.71 5.67
N THR A 58 13.12 18.67 5.28
CA THR A 58 14.58 18.64 5.45
C THR A 58 15.28 19.66 4.57
N LEU A 59 14.82 19.89 3.34
CA LEU A 59 15.37 20.94 2.47
C LEU A 59 15.13 22.34 3.03
N ALA A 60 14.00 22.57 3.70
CA ALA A 60 13.64 23.88 4.24
C ALA A 60 14.33 24.19 5.58
N THR A 61 14.52 23.18 6.44
CA THR A 61 14.98 23.37 7.83
C THR A 61 16.42 22.89 8.06
N GLY A 62 16.94 22.01 7.21
CA GLY A 62 18.16 21.25 7.47
C GLY A 62 17.99 20.18 8.55
N ASP A 63 16.77 19.98 9.07
CA ASP A 63 16.44 18.97 10.07
C ASP A 63 15.90 17.70 9.39
N ALA A 64 16.47 16.55 9.76
CA ALA A 64 16.09 15.24 9.24
C ALA A 64 15.10 14.49 10.16
N THR A 65 14.52 15.16 11.17
CA THR A 65 13.52 14.55 12.04
C THR A 65 12.29 14.07 11.26
N LEU A 66 11.90 12.83 11.54
CA LEU A 66 10.79 12.14 10.87
C LEU A 66 9.51 12.16 11.71
N TYR A 67 9.05 13.36 12.04
CA TYR A 67 7.75 13.57 12.67
C TYR A 67 6.80 14.17 11.67
N MET A 68 5.73 13.45 11.33
CA MET A 68 4.80 13.91 10.29
C MET A 68 4.01 15.15 10.72
N GLU A 69 4.02 15.49 12.01
CA GLU A 69 3.46 16.73 12.54
C GLU A 69 4.18 17.99 12.02
N ASN A 70 5.46 17.85 11.64
CA ASN A 70 6.28 18.93 11.11
C ASN A 70 6.15 19.09 9.60
N PHE A 71 5.47 18.15 8.94
CA PHE A 71 5.31 18.15 7.50
C PHE A 71 4.08 18.97 7.09
N ASP A 72 4.14 19.66 5.95
CA ASP A 72 3.00 20.43 5.41
C ASP A 72 1.96 19.53 4.71
N ILE A 73 1.63 18.41 5.37
CA ILE A 73 0.59 17.49 4.95
C ILE A 73 -0.23 17.07 6.17
N THR A 74 -1.49 16.73 5.94
CA THR A 74 -2.31 16.05 6.94
C THR A 74 -2.49 14.60 6.51
N PRO A 75 -1.78 13.64 7.14
CA PRO A 75 -1.93 12.24 6.82
C PRO A 75 -3.36 11.77 7.13
N PRO A 76 -3.91 10.81 6.38
CA PRO A 76 -5.25 10.32 6.62
C PRO A 76 -5.33 9.53 7.93
N GLY A 77 -6.44 9.70 8.65
CA GLY A 77 -6.75 8.95 9.86
C GLY A 77 -6.40 9.71 11.14
N THR A 78 -6.29 8.95 12.23
CA THR A 78 -5.92 9.49 13.54
C THR A 78 -4.45 9.22 13.78
N CYS A 79 -3.71 10.28 14.09
CA CYS A 79 -2.28 10.22 14.37
C CYS A 79 -1.99 10.21 15.87
N ASP A 80 -0.85 9.65 16.26
CA ASP A 80 -0.30 9.82 17.61
C ASP A 80 0.17 11.28 17.86
N ALA A 81 0.64 11.56 19.08
CA ALA A 81 1.00 12.92 19.50
C ALA A 81 2.15 13.57 18.71
N LYS A 82 2.93 12.80 17.93
CA LYS A 82 3.99 13.31 17.05
C LYS A 82 3.73 12.99 15.57
N ALA A 83 2.54 12.48 15.29
CA ALA A 83 2.17 11.83 14.04
C ALA A 83 3.25 10.89 13.48
N ARG A 84 3.94 10.11 14.34
CA ARG A 84 4.88 9.09 13.87
C ARG A 84 4.14 7.91 13.27
N THR A 85 2.98 7.60 13.83
CA THR A 85 2.03 6.63 13.30
C THR A 85 0.65 7.27 13.13
N CYS A 86 0.05 7.11 11.95
CA CYS A 86 -1.31 7.54 11.63
C CYS A 86 -2.15 6.36 11.15
N SER A 87 -3.27 6.10 11.82
CA SER A 87 -4.09 4.92 11.56
C SER A 87 -5.46 5.29 10.99
N THR A 88 -5.83 4.62 9.91
CA THR A 88 -7.17 4.64 9.33
C THR A 88 -7.89 3.34 9.66
N LYS A 89 -9.11 3.15 9.13
CA LYS A 89 -9.80 1.84 9.23
C LYS A 89 -9.00 0.71 8.58
N ASN A 90 -8.18 1.01 7.57
CA ASN A 90 -7.54 -0.01 6.75
C ASN A 90 -6.02 -0.08 6.94
N PHE A 91 -5.35 1.05 7.07
CA PHE A 91 -3.89 1.11 7.10
C PHE A 91 -3.39 1.88 8.30
N SER A 92 -2.27 1.42 8.84
CA SER A 92 -1.42 2.17 9.76
C SER A 92 -0.22 2.69 8.99
N TYR A 93 -0.15 4.00 8.81
CA TYR A 93 0.94 4.71 8.16
C TYR A 93 2.00 5.09 9.19
N TYR A 94 3.27 4.93 8.86
CA TYR A 94 4.37 5.38 9.70
C TYR A 94 5.59 5.72 8.84
N ILE A 95 6.50 6.51 9.40
CA ILE A 95 7.76 6.88 8.77
C ILE A 95 8.90 6.63 9.76
N ASP A 96 9.94 5.96 9.29
CA ASP A 96 11.11 5.66 10.10
C ASP A 96 12.39 5.94 9.32
N GLU A 97 13.45 6.23 10.09
CA GLU A 97 14.79 6.41 9.56
C GLU A 97 15.45 5.04 9.41
N TYR A 98 16.04 4.80 8.25
CA TYR A 98 16.80 3.59 7.97
C TYR A 98 18.21 3.94 7.49
N ALA A 99 19.15 3.05 7.77
CA ALA A 99 20.48 3.15 7.17
C ALA A 99 20.39 2.74 5.70
N CYS A 100 20.55 3.69 4.79
CA CYS A 100 20.62 3.42 3.37
C CYS A 100 22.08 3.34 2.93
N LEU A 101 22.41 2.26 2.22
CA LEU A 101 23.72 2.10 1.59
C LEU A 101 23.76 2.94 0.31
N ALA A 102 24.82 3.74 0.15
CA ALA A 102 25.16 4.28 -1.16
C ALA A 102 25.63 3.14 -2.08
N ASN A 103 25.35 3.26 -3.39
CA ASN A 103 25.65 2.22 -4.39
C ASN A 103 27.15 1.87 -4.52
N GLU A 104 28.06 2.67 -3.97
CA GLU A 104 29.52 2.52 -4.19
C GLU A 104 30.33 2.28 -2.90
N GLY A 105 29.72 1.72 -1.85
CA GLY A 105 30.47 1.38 -0.62
C GLY A 105 31.03 2.57 0.15
N GLY A 106 30.63 3.80 -0.21
CA GLY A 106 30.85 5.02 0.57
C GLY A 106 29.79 5.22 1.67
N ASN A 107 30.02 6.23 2.52
CA ASN A 107 29.31 6.51 3.77
C ASN A 107 27.79 6.20 3.76
N VAL A 108 27.33 5.55 4.83
CA VAL A 108 25.92 5.28 5.15
C VAL A 108 25.19 6.59 5.36
N GLY A 109 24.29 6.94 4.43
CA GLY A 109 23.34 8.03 4.62
C GLY A 109 22.08 7.52 5.32
N ALA A 110 21.50 8.33 6.19
CA ALA A 110 20.14 8.09 6.66
C ALA A 110 19.14 8.32 5.52
N CYS A 111 18.12 7.47 5.44
CA CYS A 111 17.01 7.63 4.51
C CYS A 111 15.68 7.48 5.24
N ALA A 112 14.68 8.20 4.75
CA ALA A 112 13.31 8.02 5.21
C ALA A 112 12.66 6.85 4.48
N ILE A 113 12.02 5.95 5.22
CA ILE A 113 11.12 4.94 4.67
C ILE A 113 9.73 5.17 5.27
N ALA A 114 8.75 5.45 4.40
CA ALA A 114 7.36 5.53 4.80
C ALA A 114 6.64 4.22 4.46
N CYS A 115 5.92 3.67 5.43
CA CYS A 115 5.25 2.38 5.32
C CYS A 115 3.76 2.49 5.67
N ALA A 116 2.97 1.61 5.07
CA ALA A 116 1.55 1.43 5.37
C ALA A 116 1.25 -0.05 5.65
N ASP A 117 0.98 -0.37 6.92
CA ASP A 117 0.63 -1.71 7.37
C ASP A 117 -0.86 -1.95 7.25
N ARG A 118 -1.26 -3.06 6.63
CA ARG A 118 -2.68 -3.40 6.52
C ARG A 118 -3.20 -3.95 7.86
N ILE A 119 -4.11 -3.20 8.50
CA ILE A 119 -4.74 -3.62 9.74
C ILE A 119 -5.55 -4.91 9.53
N GLY A 120 -5.22 -5.95 10.30
CA GLY A 120 -5.87 -7.26 10.25
C GLY A 120 -5.45 -8.14 9.07
N LYS A 121 -4.36 -7.81 8.36
CA LYS A 121 -3.75 -8.66 7.31
C LYS A 121 -2.22 -8.64 7.42
N ASN A 122 -1.56 -9.68 6.92
CA ASN A 122 -0.10 -9.83 7.00
C ASN A 122 0.60 -9.28 5.74
N TYR A 123 0.37 -8.00 5.43
CA TYR A 123 1.14 -7.32 4.39
C TYR A 123 1.29 -5.82 4.67
N SER A 124 2.44 -5.29 4.29
CA SER A 124 2.78 -3.87 4.34
C SER A 124 3.17 -3.36 2.96
N VAL A 125 3.09 -2.05 2.77
CA VAL A 125 3.56 -1.37 1.56
C VAL A 125 4.48 -0.25 2.00
N CYS A 126 5.75 -0.29 1.58
CA CYS A 126 6.72 0.75 1.94
C CYS A 126 7.29 1.45 0.72
N LEU A 127 7.60 2.73 0.89
CA LEU A 127 8.28 3.60 -0.06
C LEU A 127 9.56 4.13 0.60
N GLY A 128 10.66 4.17 -0.14
CA GLY A 128 11.87 4.88 0.26
C GLY A 128 11.89 6.30 -0.30
N GLY A 129 12.31 7.26 0.51
CA GLY A 129 12.64 8.63 0.09
C GLY A 129 14.08 8.74 -0.41
N PRO A 130 14.47 9.93 -0.92
CA PRO A 130 15.88 10.20 -1.21
C PRO A 130 16.72 10.14 0.07
N ALA A 131 18.00 9.80 -0.05
CA ALA A 131 18.92 9.92 1.07
C ALA A 131 19.13 11.40 1.41
N TYR A 132 19.34 11.73 2.68
CA TYR A 132 19.57 13.11 3.14
C TYR A 132 20.98 13.65 2.80
N ASP A 133 21.83 12.79 2.23
CA ASP A 133 23.11 13.14 1.63
C ASP A 133 22.95 13.07 0.09
N SER A 134 23.83 13.74 -0.66
CA SER A 134 23.98 13.87 -2.12
C SER A 134 23.84 12.59 -3.00
N VAL A 135 23.50 11.46 -2.38
CA VAL A 135 23.17 10.18 -2.98
C VAL A 135 21.71 10.19 -3.44
N ARG A 136 21.51 10.18 -4.76
CA ARG A 136 20.19 9.89 -5.33
C ARG A 136 19.80 8.45 -4.98
N TYR A 137 18.83 8.27 -4.11
CA TYR A 137 18.22 6.96 -3.89
C TYR A 137 17.37 6.60 -5.12
N ARG A 138 17.89 5.73 -6.00
CA ARG A 138 17.06 4.97 -6.95
C ARG A 138 16.64 3.68 -6.27
N GLY A 139 15.72 3.74 -5.32
CA GLY A 139 15.39 2.58 -4.50
C GLY A 139 13.91 2.29 -4.34
N ARG A 140 13.67 1.08 -3.84
CA ARG A 140 12.63 0.16 -4.29
C ARG A 140 11.62 -0.08 -3.17
N PHE A 141 10.36 -0.31 -3.53
CA PHE A 141 9.24 -0.51 -2.62
C PHE A 141 9.40 -1.86 -1.91
N SER A 142 9.69 -1.93 -0.61
CA SER A 142 9.74 -3.21 0.13
C SER A 142 8.35 -3.61 0.63
N CYS A 143 8.04 -4.91 0.57
CA CYS A 143 6.79 -5.51 1.05
C CYS A 143 7.12 -6.65 2.03
N SER A 144 6.80 -6.46 3.31
CA SER A 144 6.95 -7.51 4.32
C SER A 144 5.69 -8.37 4.35
N SER A 145 5.56 -9.30 3.40
CA SER A 145 4.49 -10.31 3.41
C SER A 145 5.06 -11.71 3.21
N THR A 146 4.50 -12.71 3.90
CA THR A 146 4.79 -14.13 3.70
C THR A 146 4.29 -14.67 2.36
N ASN A 147 3.42 -13.93 1.65
CA ASN A 147 2.93 -14.30 0.32
C ASN A 147 3.53 -13.39 -0.78
N THR A 148 4.43 -13.97 -1.58
CA THR A 148 5.22 -13.27 -2.61
C THR A 148 4.38 -12.76 -3.78
N GLN A 149 3.40 -13.55 -4.21
CA GLN A 149 2.49 -13.21 -5.31
C GLN A 149 1.55 -12.04 -4.93
N GLU A 150 1.29 -11.87 -3.64
CA GLU A 150 0.50 -10.77 -3.09
C GLU A 150 1.23 -9.43 -3.11
N CYS A 151 2.56 -9.42 -2.95
CA CYS A 151 3.42 -8.24 -3.09
C CYS A 151 3.62 -7.85 -4.56
N ILE A 152 3.81 -8.82 -5.46
CA ILE A 152 4.04 -8.57 -6.89
C ILE A 152 2.80 -7.97 -7.56
N ALA A 153 1.59 -8.49 -7.29
CA ALA A 153 0.34 -7.93 -7.82
C ALA A 153 0.02 -6.51 -7.30
N ALA A 154 0.63 -6.14 -6.17
CA ALA A 154 0.58 -4.83 -5.53
C ALA A 154 1.64 -3.85 -6.07
N GLY A 155 2.59 -4.34 -6.87
CA GLY A 155 3.75 -3.59 -7.35
C GLY A 155 4.74 -3.24 -6.24
N ALA A 156 4.81 -4.06 -5.19
CA ALA A 156 5.80 -3.96 -4.12
C ALA A 156 6.75 -5.16 -4.25
N ILE A 157 8.04 -4.93 -4.07
CA ILE A 157 9.08 -5.91 -4.36
C ILE A 157 9.33 -6.75 -3.12
N LYS A 158 9.39 -8.06 -3.33
CA LYS A 158 9.84 -9.03 -2.32
C LYS A 158 11.37 -8.99 -2.29
N ASP A 159 11.97 -9.05 -1.11
CA ASP A 159 13.42 -9.15 -0.93
C ASP A 159 14.07 -10.06 -2.00
N GLY A 160 14.88 -9.44 -2.85
CA GLY A 160 15.83 -10.12 -3.73
C GLY A 160 15.37 -10.57 -5.12
N GLU A 161 14.78 -9.72 -5.97
CA GLU A 161 15.02 -9.79 -7.44
C GLU A 161 14.76 -8.44 -8.13
N ASP A 162 15.86 -7.78 -8.52
CA ASP A 162 15.97 -6.47 -9.17
C ASP A 162 15.50 -6.41 -10.62
N TYR A 163 14.56 -5.50 -10.88
CA TYR A 163 14.22 -5.06 -12.23
C TYR A 163 14.10 -3.55 -12.23
N PHE A 164 15.10 -2.93 -12.85
CA PHE A 164 15.19 -1.52 -13.21
C PHE A 164 14.29 -1.26 -14.42
N PHE A 165 13.56 -0.14 -14.44
CA PHE A 165 13.10 0.46 -15.69
C PHE A 165 13.75 1.85 -15.78
N ASN A 166 14.42 2.08 -16.92
CA ASN A 166 15.32 3.19 -17.27
C ASN A 166 15.00 4.55 -16.65
#